data_AF-A0AA88X665-F1
#
_entry.id   AF-A0AA88X665-F1
#
_cell.length_a   1.000
_cell.length_b   1.000
_cell.length_c   1.000
_cell.angle_alpha   90.00
_cell.angle_beta   90.00
_cell.angle_gamma   90.00
#
_symmetry.space_group_name_H-M   'P 1'
#
loop_
_entity.id
_entity.type
_entity.pdbx_description
1 polymer ?
#
loop_
_entity_poly.entity_id
_entity_poly.type
_entity_poly.pdbx_seq_one_letter_code
_entity_poly.pdbx_strand_id
1 'polypeptide(L)'
;MYQDLCVSSLRSNPQSAVADVKGLARIMLELFRDKVTDNLVEVKKLQSKTTDPVIQDCLDICSDEYGFANHTYIPEAFKYFERNSMIDALTNTGWAYDEVETCKESFGEAHRSSPLVARSKYAMHLSHIAVDIMSILAKKTSYGTITKDSDLAIRG
;
A
#
# COMPACT_ATOMS: atom_id res chain seq x y z
N MET A 1 12.19 9.72 -1.23
CA MET A 1 10.88 9.55 -0.58
C MET A 1 9.94 10.60 -1.16
N TYR A 2 8.75 10.21 -1.62
CA TYR A 2 7.85 11.02 -2.44
C TYR A 2 7.19 12.18 -1.66
N GLN A 3 7.99 13.16 -1.21
CA GLN A 3 7.57 14.21 -0.29
C GLN A 3 6.43 15.06 -0.84
N ASP A 4 6.53 15.52 -2.09
CA ASP A 4 5.48 16.35 -2.71
C ASP A 4 4.16 15.59 -2.84
N LEU A 5 4.23 14.30 -3.19
CA LEU A 5 3.06 13.43 -3.22
C LEU A 5 2.47 13.22 -1.83
N CYS A 6 3.30 12.97 -0.82
CA CYS A 6 2.85 12.83 0.57
C CYS A 6 2.12 14.10 1.04
N VAL A 7 2.74 15.27 0.87
CA VAL A 7 2.16 16.55 1.28
C VAL A 7 0.86 16.84 0.54
N SER A 8 0.83 16.65 -0.79
CA SER A 8 -0.37 16.91 -1.60
C SER A 8 -1.52 15.95 -1.27
N SER A 9 -1.23 14.65 -1.12
CA SER A 9 -2.21 13.63 -0.73
C SER A 9 -2.83 13.92 0.64
N LEU A 10 -2.00 14.21 1.65
CA LEU A 10 -2.48 14.53 3.00
C LEU A 10 -3.27 15.85 3.03
N ARG A 11 -2.78 16.91 2.37
CA ARG A 11 -3.51 18.20 2.33
C ARG A 11 -4.86 18.10 1.61
N SER A 12 -5.02 17.14 0.71
CA SER A 12 -6.28 16.91 0.01
C SER A 12 -7.33 16.22 0.90
N ASN A 13 -6.92 15.63 2.03
CA ASN A 13 -7.84 15.07 3.02
C ASN A 13 -8.00 16.05 4.21
N PRO A 14 -9.18 16.66 4.40
CA PRO A 14 -9.41 17.62 5.50
C PRO A 14 -9.13 17.05 6.90
N GLN A 15 -9.26 15.74 7.09
CA GLN A 15 -9.01 15.08 8.38
C GLN A 15 -7.52 15.09 8.75
N SER A 16 -6.60 15.25 7.77
CA SER A 16 -5.16 15.29 8.04
C SER A 16 -4.74 16.49 8.89
N ALA A 17 -5.51 17.58 8.94
CA ALA A 17 -5.17 18.77 9.72
C ALA A 17 -5.19 18.54 11.24
N VAL A 18 -5.97 17.56 11.71
CA VAL A 18 -6.15 17.24 13.15
C VAL A 18 -5.72 15.81 13.49
N ALA A 19 -5.24 15.05 12.50
CA ALA A 19 -4.80 13.68 12.69
C ALA A 19 -3.45 13.62 13.42
N ASP A 20 -3.31 12.67 14.33
CA ASP A 20 -2.00 12.26 14.85
C ASP A 20 -1.26 11.40 13.81
N VAL A 21 -0.04 10.95 14.12
CA VAL A 21 0.75 10.13 13.19
C VAL A 21 0.02 8.83 12.80
N LYS A 22 -0.78 8.24 13.71
CA LYS A 22 -1.57 7.05 13.41
C LYS A 22 -2.72 7.39 12.45
N GLY A 23 -3.41 8.50 12.65
CA GLY A 23 -4.42 9.01 11.72
C GLY A 23 -3.84 9.30 10.33
N LEU A 24 -2.66 9.92 10.25
CA LEU A 24 -1.98 10.18 8.96
C LEU A 24 -1.57 8.89 8.24
N ALA A 25 -1.06 7.89 8.98
CA ALA A 25 -0.75 6.57 8.42
C ALA A 25 -1.99 5.89 7.87
N ARG A 26 -3.11 5.95 8.61
CA ARG A 26 -4.40 5.41 8.18
C ARG A 26 -4.86 6.06 6.87
N ILE A 27 -4.84 7.40 6.80
CA ILE A 27 -5.25 8.14 5.60
C ILE A 27 -4.44 7.69 4.38
N MET A 28 -3.12 7.54 4.52
CA MET A 28 -2.29 7.08 3.41
C MET A 28 -2.55 5.62 3.02
N LEU A 29 -2.82 4.74 3.99
CA LEU A 29 -3.21 3.35 3.74
C LEU A 29 -4.57 3.26 3.03
N GLU A 30 -5.52 4.13 3.37
CA GLU A 30 -6.82 4.25 2.70
C GLU A 30 -6.65 4.75 1.27
N LEU A 31 -5.82 5.77 1.03
CA LEU A 31 -5.51 6.22 -0.33
C LEU A 31 -4.86 5.13 -1.19
N PHE A 32 -3.96 4.32 -0.61
CA PHE A 32 -3.37 3.18 -1.29
C PHE A 32 -4.43 2.13 -1.66
N ARG A 33 -5.29 1.75 -0.70
CA ARG A 33 -6.44 0.85 -0.94
C ARG A 33 -7.31 1.34 -2.08
N ASP A 34 -7.75 2.59 -2.00
CA ASP A 34 -8.68 3.16 -2.98
C ASP A 34 -8.04 3.16 -4.38
N LYS A 35 -6.74 3.45 -4.46
CA LYS A 35 -6.02 3.39 -5.74
C LYS A 35 -5.90 1.97 -6.30
N VAL A 36 -5.67 0.97 -5.44
CA VAL A 36 -5.65 -0.45 -5.81
C VAL A 36 -7.02 -0.89 -6.32
N THR A 37 -8.10 -0.53 -5.62
CA THR A 37 -9.48 -0.80 -6.06
C THR A 37 -9.77 -0.17 -7.43
N ASP A 38 -9.40 1.10 -7.63
CA ASP A 38 -9.59 1.80 -8.90
C ASP A 38 -8.80 1.17 -10.05
N ASN A 39 -7.62 0.63 -9.76
CA ASN A 39 -6.80 -0.06 -10.75
C ASN A 39 -7.39 -1.42 -11.11
N LEU A 40 -7.91 -2.19 -10.14
CA LEU A 40 -8.62 -3.44 -10.40
C LEU A 40 -9.85 -3.22 -11.32
N VAL A 41 -10.60 -2.14 -11.10
CA VAL A 41 -11.74 -1.77 -11.96
C VAL A 41 -11.28 -1.45 -13.38
N GLU A 42 -10.18 -0.71 -13.54
CA GLU A 42 -9.66 -0.39 -14.88
C GLU A 42 -9.10 -1.62 -15.60
N VAL A 43 -8.44 -2.54 -14.88
CA VAL A 43 -8.00 -3.83 -15.44
C VAL A 43 -9.18 -4.58 -16.04
N LYS A 44 -10.27 -4.76 -15.28
CA LYS A 44 -11.49 -5.43 -15.76
C LYS A 44 -12.10 -4.76 -16.98
N LYS A 45 -12.09 -3.43 -17.01
CA LYS A 45 -12.55 -2.65 -18.17
C LYS A 45 -11.64 -2.86 -19.39
N LEU A 46 -10.33 -2.94 -19.22
CA LEU A 46 -9.38 -3.18 -20.31
C LEU A 46 -9.50 -4.62 -20.84
N GLN A 47 -9.68 -5.62 -19.97
CA GLN A 47 -9.93 -7.01 -20.37
C GLN A 47 -11.16 -7.12 -21.27
N SER A 48 -12.25 -6.41 -20.96
CA SER A 48 -13.46 -6.42 -21.79
C SER A 48 -13.31 -5.80 -23.18
N LYS A 49 -12.19 -5.11 -23.47
CA LYS A 49 -11.99 -4.32 -24.69
C LYS A 49 -10.82 -4.79 -25.55
N THR A 50 -9.83 -5.46 -24.96
CA THR A 50 -8.67 -5.90 -25.72
C THR A 50 -9.02 -7.07 -26.63
N THR A 51 -8.42 -7.10 -27.80
CA THR A 51 -8.45 -8.27 -28.71
C THR A 51 -7.04 -8.84 -28.92
N ASP A 52 -6.02 -8.23 -28.32
CA ASP A 52 -4.64 -8.73 -28.35
C ASP A 52 -4.49 -9.78 -27.23
N PRO A 53 -4.20 -11.05 -27.58
CA PRO A 53 -4.10 -12.13 -26.59
C PRO A 53 -2.94 -11.93 -25.61
N VAL A 54 -1.81 -11.33 -26.03
CA VAL A 54 -0.67 -11.09 -25.12
C VAL A 54 -1.03 -10.00 -24.11
N ILE A 55 -1.77 -8.98 -24.54
CA ILE A 55 -2.30 -7.96 -23.64
C ILE A 55 -3.35 -8.54 -22.71
N GLN A 56 -4.20 -9.45 -23.20
CA GLN A 56 -5.17 -10.17 -22.37
C GLN A 56 -4.47 -10.95 -21.25
N ASP A 57 -3.44 -11.74 -21.56
CA ASP A 57 -2.67 -12.51 -20.57
C ASP A 57 -2.05 -11.59 -19.50
N CYS A 58 -1.46 -10.46 -19.91
CA CYS A 58 -0.91 -9.47 -18.96
C CYS A 58 -1.99 -8.87 -18.05
N LEU A 59 -3.19 -8.62 -18.60
CA LEU A 59 -4.32 -8.08 -17.84
C LEU A 59 -4.94 -9.13 -16.91
N ASP A 60 -4.92 -10.41 -17.26
CA ASP A 60 -5.36 -11.51 -16.40
C ASP A 60 -4.44 -11.63 -15.18
N ILE A 61 -3.11 -11.59 -15.38
CA ILE A 61 -2.13 -11.48 -14.29
C ILE A 61 -2.48 -10.26 -13.41
N CYS A 62 -2.64 -9.09 -14.02
CA CYS A 62 -3.00 -7.90 -13.25
C CYS A 62 -4.32 -8.03 -12.48
N SER A 63 -5.32 -8.73 -13.01
CA SER A 63 -6.60 -8.91 -12.34
C SER A 63 -6.44 -9.75 -11.07
N ASP A 64 -5.65 -10.82 -11.16
CA ASP A 64 -5.34 -11.70 -10.03
C ASP A 64 -4.52 -10.95 -8.99
N GLU A 65 -3.46 -10.28 -9.40
CA GLU A 65 -2.56 -9.56 -8.49
C GLU A 65 -3.23 -8.39 -7.76
N TYR A 66 -3.95 -7.52 -8.49
CA TYR A 66 -4.75 -6.49 -7.84
C TYR A 66 -5.87 -7.11 -6.99
N GLY A 67 -6.37 -8.29 -7.35
CA GLY A 67 -7.31 -9.07 -6.56
C GLY A 67 -6.72 -9.49 -5.20
N PHE A 68 -5.53 -10.09 -5.18
CA PHE A 68 -4.82 -10.47 -3.96
C PHE A 68 -4.48 -9.27 -3.09
N ALA A 69 -3.95 -8.19 -3.68
CA ALA A 69 -3.70 -6.95 -2.96
C ALA A 69 -4.99 -6.42 -2.29
N ASN A 70 -6.09 -6.33 -3.04
CA ASN A 70 -7.34 -5.73 -2.60
C ASN A 70 -8.12 -6.58 -1.60
N HIS A 71 -8.12 -7.90 -1.75
CA HIS A 71 -8.98 -8.81 -0.99
C HIS A 71 -8.26 -9.56 0.14
N THR A 72 -6.93 -9.64 0.09
CA THR A 72 -6.13 -10.36 1.10
C THR A 72 -5.25 -9.40 1.88
N TYR A 73 -4.27 -8.79 1.22
CA TYR A 73 -3.18 -8.12 1.93
C TYR A 73 -3.55 -6.76 2.50
N ILE A 74 -4.30 -5.93 1.76
CA ILE A 74 -4.75 -4.64 2.28
C ILE A 74 -5.71 -4.81 3.48
N PRO A 75 -6.72 -5.71 3.43
CA PRO A 75 -7.55 -6.01 4.60
C PRO A 75 -6.74 -6.48 5.83
N GLU A 76 -5.77 -7.37 5.64
CA GLU A 76 -4.90 -7.83 6.73
C GLU A 76 -4.00 -6.69 7.25
N ALA A 77 -3.47 -5.83 6.37
CA ALA A 77 -2.71 -4.64 6.76
C ALA A 77 -3.53 -3.73 7.68
N PHE A 78 -4.80 -3.43 7.33
CA PHE A 78 -5.70 -2.68 8.20
C PHE A 78 -5.97 -3.38 9.53
N LYS A 79 -6.24 -4.67 9.51
CA LYS A 79 -6.50 -5.47 10.73
C LYS A 79 -5.33 -5.43 11.71
N TYR A 80 -4.10 -5.60 11.23
CA TYR A 80 -2.91 -5.51 12.07
C TYR A 80 -2.62 -4.07 12.51
N PHE A 81 -2.82 -3.10 11.61
CA PHE A 81 -2.66 -1.68 11.90
C PHE A 81 -3.58 -1.22 13.05
N GLU A 82 -4.85 -1.62 13.03
CA GLU A 82 -5.84 -1.30 14.07
C GLU A 82 -5.43 -1.86 15.43
N ARG A 83 -4.89 -3.09 15.45
CA ARG A 83 -4.41 -3.78 16.64
C ARG A 83 -3.04 -3.34 17.12
N ASN A 84 -2.46 -2.32 16.50
CA ASN A 84 -1.09 -1.83 16.75
C ASN A 84 0.02 -2.86 16.48
N SER A 85 -0.24 -3.92 15.72
CA SER A 85 0.82 -4.83 15.26
C SER A 85 1.51 -4.24 14.03
N MET A 86 2.39 -3.27 14.26
CA MET A 86 2.97 -2.47 13.16
C MET A 86 3.87 -3.29 12.23
N ILE A 87 4.58 -4.31 12.72
CA ILE A 87 5.42 -5.16 11.85
C ILE A 87 4.55 -5.94 10.87
N ASP A 88 3.48 -6.59 11.34
CA ASP A 88 2.57 -7.32 10.46
C ASP A 88 1.82 -6.39 9.49
N ALA A 89 1.46 -5.17 9.94
CA ALA A 89 0.84 -4.17 9.08
C ALA A 89 1.78 -3.72 7.95
N LEU A 90 3.05 -3.47 8.27
CA LEU A 90 4.10 -3.14 7.29
C LEU A 90 4.31 -4.29 6.31
N THR A 91 4.42 -5.53 6.80
CA THR A 91 4.60 -6.72 5.96
C THR A 91 3.44 -6.89 4.99
N ASN A 92 2.19 -6.81 5.44
CA ASN A 92 1.02 -6.95 4.56
C ASN A 92 0.89 -5.78 3.58
N THR A 93 1.29 -4.57 3.97
CA THR A 93 1.34 -3.44 3.03
C THR A 93 2.42 -3.65 1.95
N GLY A 94 3.55 -4.27 2.31
CA GLY A 94 4.60 -4.69 1.39
C GLY A 94 4.12 -5.76 0.40
N TRP A 95 3.46 -6.81 0.87
CA TRP A 95 2.88 -7.83 -0.02
C TRP A 95 1.85 -7.24 -0.99
N ALA A 96 0.99 -6.33 -0.53
CA ALA A 96 0.09 -5.62 -1.43
C ALA A 96 0.82 -4.76 -2.46
N TYR A 97 1.98 -4.19 -2.12
CA TYR A 97 2.84 -3.48 -3.07
C TYR A 97 3.43 -4.44 -4.11
N ASP A 98 3.92 -5.61 -3.67
CA ASP A 98 4.54 -6.61 -4.53
C ASP A 98 3.57 -7.08 -5.62
N GLU A 99 2.29 -7.33 -5.29
CA GLU A 99 1.29 -7.69 -6.32
C GLU A 99 1.06 -6.56 -7.35
N VAL A 100 1.07 -5.30 -6.90
CA VAL A 100 0.99 -4.15 -7.83
C VAL A 100 2.23 -4.07 -8.72
N GLU A 101 3.40 -4.40 -8.19
CA GLU A 101 4.66 -4.46 -8.92
C GLU A 101 4.66 -5.59 -9.96
N THR A 102 4.24 -6.80 -9.59
CA THR A 102 4.10 -7.96 -10.50
C THR A 102 3.20 -7.61 -11.69
N CYS A 103 2.04 -6.99 -11.46
CA CYS A 103 1.19 -6.50 -12.55
C CYS A 103 1.89 -5.46 -13.45
N LYS A 104 2.67 -4.54 -12.87
CA LYS A 104 3.42 -3.53 -13.64
C LYS A 104 4.49 -4.20 -14.51
N GLU A 105 5.12 -5.28 -14.04
CA GLU A 105 6.24 -5.96 -14.70
C GLU A 105 5.80 -6.92 -15.81
N SER A 106 4.63 -7.56 -15.69
CA SER A 106 4.11 -8.52 -16.67
C SER A 106 4.12 -8.01 -18.11
N PHE A 107 3.77 -6.74 -18.33
CA PHE A 107 3.80 -6.12 -19.65
C PHE A 107 5.23 -5.96 -20.19
N GLY A 108 6.19 -5.60 -19.33
CA GLY A 108 7.59 -5.44 -19.72
C GLY A 108 8.24 -6.76 -20.12
N GLU A 109 7.95 -7.81 -19.35
CA GLU A 109 8.36 -9.19 -19.62
C GLU A 109 7.76 -9.70 -20.94
N ALA A 110 6.51 -9.35 -21.23
CA ALA A 110 5.84 -9.64 -22.49
C ALA A 110 6.29 -8.73 -23.66
N HIS A 111 7.21 -7.79 -23.43
CA HIS A 111 7.65 -6.78 -24.39
C HIS A 111 6.46 -6.01 -25.00
N ARG A 112 5.56 -5.55 -24.13
CA ARG A 112 4.38 -4.75 -24.45
C ARG A 112 4.38 -3.44 -23.67
N SER A 113 3.72 -2.43 -24.24
CA SER A 113 3.44 -1.19 -23.53
C SER A 113 2.27 -1.40 -22.57
N SER A 114 2.47 -1.10 -21.29
CA SER A 114 1.41 -1.21 -20.30
C SER A 114 0.50 0.03 -20.30
N PRO A 115 -0.83 -0.14 -20.44
CA PRO A 115 -1.78 0.95 -20.22
C PRO A 115 -1.91 1.32 -18.73
N LEU A 116 -1.31 0.54 -17.82
CA LEU A 116 -1.45 0.66 -16.37
C LEU A 116 -0.20 1.22 -15.68
N VAL A 117 0.93 1.38 -16.37
CA VAL A 117 2.23 1.72 -15.74
C VAL A 117 2.17 2.94 -14.81
N ALA A 118 1.53 4.03 -15.24
CA ALA A 118 1.42 5.24 -14.43
C ALA A 118 0.52 5.03 -13.20
N ARG A 119 -0.55 4.24 -13.38
CA ARG A 119 -1.51 3.89 -12.32
C ARG A 119 -0.88 2.99 -11.26
N SER A 120 -0.12 1.97 -11.68
CA SER A 120 0.60 1.07 -10.76
C SER A 120 1.68 1.83 -10.00
N LYS A 121 2.51 2.63 -10.69
CA LYS A 121 3.53 3.48 -10.02
C LYS A 121 2.92 4.42 -8.98
N TYR A 122 1.77 5.03 -9.29
CA TYR A 122 1.10 5.90 -8.33
C TYR A 122 0.64 5.13 -7.08
N ALA A 123 0.04 3.95 -7.23
CA ALA A 123 -0.32 3.09 -6.10
C ALA A 123 0.91 2.67 -5.27
N MET A 124 1.99 2.27 -5.94
CA MET A 124 3.27 1.92 -5.32
C MET A 124 3.88 3.08 -4.52
N HIS A 125 3.79 4.32 -5.03
CA HIS A 125 4.27 5.49 -4.31
C HIS A 125 3.41 5.79 -3.07
N LEU A 126 2.09 5.62 -3.15
CA LEU A 126 1.20 5.75 -1.99
C LEU A 126 1.51 4.70 -0.92
N SER A 127 1.75 3.44 -1.34
CA SER A 127 2.16 2.36 -0.43
C SER A 127 3.48 2.69 0.30
N HIS A 128 4.50 3.15 -0.44
CA HIS A 128 5.76 3.60 0.18
C HIS A 128 5.54 4.70 1.22
N ILE A 129 4.75 5.73 0.89
CA ILE A 129 4.44 6.80 1.85
C ILE A 129 3.71 6.25 3.08
N ALA A 130 2.74 5.34 2.89
CA ALA A 130 2.03 4.71 4.01
C ALA A 130 3.02 3.95 4.92
N VAL A 131 3.92 3.15 4.33
CA VAL A 131 5.00 2.42 5.02
C VAL A 131 5.94 3.35 5.78
N ASP A 132 6.33 4.48 5.19
CA ASP A 132 7.21 5.45 5.82
C ASP A 132 6.58 6.04 7.09
N ILE A 133 5.29 6.42 7.03
CA ILE A 133 4.58 6.96 8.19
C ILE A 133 4.33 5.86 9.24
N MET A 134 3.92 4.65 8.83
CA MET A 134 3.76 3.50 9.74
C MET A 134 5.07 3.15 10.46
N SER A 135 6.21 3.26 9.78
CA SER A 135 7.53 2.99 10.35
C SER A 135 7.91 3.95 11.49
N ILE A 136 7.36 5.18 11.49
CA ILE A 136 7.51 6.11 12.63
C ILE A 136 6.84 5.53 13.89
N LEU A 137 5.69 4.87 13.73
CA LEU A 137 4.94 4.23 14.82
C LEU A 137 5.64 2.96 15.33
N ALA A 138 6.19 2.15 14.43
CA ALA A 138 6.94 0.94 14.77
C ALA A 138 8.18 1.27 15.63
N LYS A 139 8.94 2.30 15.26
CA LYS A 139 10.11 2.76 16.04
C LYS A 139 9.71 3.23 17.43
N LYS A 140 8.63 4.01 17.56
CA LYS A 140 8.12 4.45 18.88
C LYS A 140 7.75 3.27 19.79
N THR A 141 7.15 2.23 19.22
CA THR A 141 6.78 1.02 19.97
C THR A 141 8.02 0.30 20.51
N SER A 142 9.05 0.15 19.68
CA SER A 142 10.34 -0.44 20.10
C SER A 142 11.00 0.34 21.25
N TYR A 143 11.07 1.67 21.17
CA TYR A 143 11.60 2.49 22.27
C TYR A 143 10.73 2.45 23.54
N GLY A 144 9.41 2.39 23.40
CA GLY A 144 8.46 2.27 24.52
C GLY A 144 8.59 0.94 25.28
N THR A 145 8.85 -0.16 24.58
CA THR A 145 9.12 -1.46 25.21
C THR A 145 10.45 -1.45 25.96
N ILE A 146 11.52 -0.93 25.33
CA ILE A 146 12.84 -0.83 25.97
C ILE A 146 12.78 -0.01 27.26
N THR A 147 12.06 1.11 27.27
CA THR A 147 11.92 1.97 28.46
C THR A 147 11.11 1.33 29.57
N LYS A 148 10.02 0.62 29.25
CA LYS A 148 9.25 -0.15 30.24
C LYS A 148 10.05 -1.30 30.86
N ASP A 149 10.83 -2.00 30.05
CA ASP A 149 11.68 -3.11 30.53
C ASP A 149 12.81 -2.59 31.43
N SER A 150 13.39 -1.42 31.11
CA SER A 150 14.37 -0.77 31.99
C SER A 150 13.78 -0.28 33.32
N ASP A 151 12.53 0.20 33.33
CA ASP A 151 11.86 0.66 34.56
C ASP A 151 11.46 -0.51 35.48
N LEU A 152 11.17 -1.67 34.92
CA LEU A 152 10.92 -2.91 35.67
C LEU A 152 12.21 -3.48 36.28
N ALA A 153 13.34 -3.35 35.59
CA ALA A 153 14.64 -3.84 36.07
C ALA A 153 15.23 -3.01 37.24
N ILE A 154 14.84 -1.73 37.39
CA ILE A 154 15.31 -0.85 38.48
C ILE A 154 14.50 -1.05 39.77
N ARG A 155 13.33 -1.69 39.70
CA ARG A 155 12.42 -1.91 40.83
C ARG A 155 12.50 -3.32 41.45
N GLY A 156 13.45 -4.14 41.01
CA GLY A 156 13.71 -5.50 41.50
C GLY A 156 14.82 -5.56 42.55
#